data_AF-A0A354YZL2-F1
#
_entry.id   AF-A0A354YZL2-F1
#
_cell.length_a   1.000
_cell.length_b   1.000
_cell.length_c   1.000
_cell.angle_alpha   90.00
_cell.angle_beta   90.00
_cell.angle_gamma   90.00
#
_symmetry.space_group_name_H-M   'P 1'
#
loop_
_entity.id
_entity.type
_entity.pdbx_description
1 polymer ?
#
loop_
_entity_poly.entity_id
_entity_poly.type
_entity_poly.pdbx_seq_one_letter_code
_entity_poly.pdbx_strand_id
1 'polypeptide(L)' 'LEVMKTAHEIGMETTATMMMGSVDQLEHRVAHLRLIRDLQDETGGFRAFIPWTY' A
#
# COMPACT_ATOMS: atom_id res chain seq x y z
N LEU A 1 -0.23 8.54 -1.31
CA LEU A 1 0.50 7.69 -2.26
C LEU A 1 1.60 8.43 -3.02
N GLU A 2 1.51 9.75 -3.24
CA GLU A 2 2.53 10.52 -3.99
C GLU A 2 3.98 10.28 -3.53
N VAL A 3 4.25 10.29 -2.23
CA VAL A 3 5.61 10.03 -1.71
C VAL A 3 6.15 8.68 -2.17
N MET A 4 5.32 7.63 -2.16
CA MET A 4 5.72 6.30 -2.61
C MET A 4 5.91 6.28 -4.14
N LYS A 5 5.06 6.97 -4.89
CA LYS A 5 5.21 7.13 -6.34
C LYS A 5 6.54 7.79 -6.69
N THR A 6 6.86 8.93 -6.06
CA THR A 6 8.14 9.61 -6.27
C THR A 6 9.33 8.74 -5.87
N ALA A 7 9.22 7.99 -4.78
CA ALA A 7 10.26 7.04 -4.38
C ALA A 7 10.48 5.97 -5.47
N HIS A 8 9.40 5.41 -6.02
CA HIS A 8 9.49 4.41 -7.09
C HIS A 8 10.07 4.99 -8.38
N GLU A 9 9.72 6.24 -8.73
CA GLU A 9 10.24 6.94 -9.91
C GLU A 9 11.75 7.20 -9.85
N ILE A 10 12.32 7.37 -8.64
CA ILE A 10 13.78 7.49 -8.44
C ILE A 10 14.47 6.13 -8.23
N GLY A 11 13.76 5.02 -8.45
CA GLY A 11 14.29 3.66 -8.34
C GLY A 11 14.38 3.11 -6.92
N MET A 12 13.76 3.76 -5.93
CA MET A 12 13.67 3.21 -4.58
C MET A 12 12.57 2.15 -4.50
N GLU A 13 12.89 1.05 -3.84
CA GLU A 13 11.93 0.01 -3.50
C GLU A 13 11.31 0.29 -2.12
N THR A 14 10.00 0.08 -1.99
CA THR A 14 9.29 0.35 -0.74
C THR A 14 8.40 -0.82 -0.31
N THR A 15 7.77 -0.67 0.85
CA THR A 15 6.79 -1.63 1.38
C THR A 15 5.52 -0.89 1.79
N ALA A 16 4.40 -1.58 1.73
CA ALA A 16 3.11 -1.06 2.19
C ALA A 16 2.66 -1.83 3.44
N THR A 17 2.08 -1.12 4.41
CA THR A 17 1.57 -1.73 5.64
C THR A 17 0.09 -1.37 5.84
N MET A 18 -0.67 -2.25 6.50
CA MET A 18 -2.07 -1.99 6.83
C MET A 18 -2.39 -2.54 8.21
N MET A 19 -2.82 -1.67 9.12
CA MET A 19 -3.37 -2.08 10.40
C MET A 19 -4.79 -2.61 10.17
N MET A 20 -5.12 -3.75 10.78
CA MET A 20 -6.46 -4.35 10.74
C MET A 20 -6.89 -4.73 12.16
N GLY A 21 -8.19 -4.74 12.41
CA GLY A 21 -8.74 -5.14 13.73
C GLY A 21 -8.97 -3.97 14.69
N SER A 22 -8.77 -2.72 14.24
CA SER A 22 -9.27 -1.53 14.93
C SER A 22 -10.72 -1.24 14.51
N VAL A 23 -11.16 0.03 14.53
CA VAL A 23 -12.50 0.49 14.11
C VAL A 23 -12.69 0.43 12.57
N ASP A 24 -11.85 -0.31 11.85
CA ASP A 24 -11.81 -0.34 10.38
C ASP A 24 -12.90 -1.22 9.77
N GLN A 25 -13.74 -0.61 8.94
CA GLN A 25 -14.74 -1.28 8.12
C GLN A 25 -14.11 -2.04 6.94
N LEU A 26 -14.82 -3.05 6.42
CA LEU A 26 -14.33 -3.90 5.32
C LEU A 26 -14.07 -3.07 4.05
N GLU A 27 -14.93 -2.10 3.79
CA GLU A 27 -14.89 -1.19 2.65
C GLU A 27 -13.59 -0.37 2.64
N HIS A 28 -13.14 0.10 3.80
CA HIS A 28 -11.88 0.83 3.92
C HIS A 28 -10.67 -0.06 3.61
N ARG A 29 -10.69 -1.33 4.04
CA ARG A 29 -9.62 -2.29 3.75
C ARG A 29 -9.53 -2.58 2.26
N VAL A 30 -10.67 -2.79 1.61
CA VAL A 30 -10.73 -3.01 0.16
C VAL A 30 -10.26 -1.78 -0.61
N ALA A 31 -10.67 -0.57 -0.21
CA ALA A 31 -10.21 0.67 -0.81
C ALA A 31 -8.69 0.85 -0.67
N HIS A 32 -8.14 0.56 0.51
CA HIS A 32 -6.70 0.63 0.75
C HIS A 32 -5.91 -0.36 -0.11
N LEU A 33 -6.37 -1.61 -0.21
CA LEU A 33 -5.75 -2.62 -1.07
C LEU A 33 -5.79 -2.24 -2.56
N ARG A 34 -6.89 -1.63 -3.03
CA ARG A 34 -7.00 -1.13 -4.40
C ARG A 34 -5.96 -0.05 -4.68
N LEU A 35 -5.84 0.95 -3.79
CA LEU A 35 -4.87 2.03 -3.92
C LEU A 35 -3.42 1.51 -4.02
N ILE A 36 -3.05 0.51 -3.21
CA ILE A 36 -1.73 -0.12 -3.29
C ILE A 36 -1.56 -0.86 -4.62
N ARG A 37 -2.57 -1.61 -5.06
CA ARG A 37 -2.52 -2.35 -6.33
C ARG A 37 -2.38 -1.41 -7.52
N ASP A 38 -3.17 -0.35 -7.58
CA ASP A 38 -3.16 0.61 -8.68
C ASP A 38 -1.77 1.26 -8.80
N LEU A 39 -1.17 1.66 -7.67
CA LEU A 39 0.19 2.20 -7.70
C LEU A 39 1.25 1.13 -8.04
N GLN A 40 1.05 -0.13 -7.63
CA GLN A 40 1.93 -1.23 -8.02
C GLN A 40 1.86 -1.50 -9.53
N ASP A 41 0.67 -1.46 -10.12
CA ASP A 41 0.47 -1.62 -11.57
C ASP A 41 1.13 -0.46 -12.35
N GLU A 42 1.16 0.75 -11.78
CA GLU A 42 1.84 1.91 -12.36
C GLU A 42 3.37 1.84 -12.27
N THR A 43 3.94 1.47 -11.12
CA THR A 43 5.38 1.67 -10.86
C THR A 43 6.16 0.41 -10.52
N GLY A 44 5.50 -0.69 -10.13
CA GLY A 44 6.14 -1.94 -9.72
C GLY A 44 7.05 -1.88 -8.48
N GLY A 45 6.95 -0.81 -7.67
CA GLY A 45 7.95 -0.48 -6.65
C GLY A 45 7.75 -1.10 -5.27
N PHE A 46 6.59 -1.70 -5.00
CA PHE A 46 6.35 -2.40 -3.74
C PHE A 46 6.93 -3.82 -3.77
N ARG A 47 7.69 -4.15 -2.72
CA ARG A 47 8.27 -5.50 -2.53
C ARG A 47 7.52 -6.37 -1.53
N ALA A 48 6.83 -5.75 -0.59
CA ALA A 48 6.06 -6.45 0.42
C ALA A 48 4.82 -5.66 0.82
N PHE A 49 3.79 -6.41 1.17
CA PHE A 49 2.61 -5.90 1.88
C PHE A 49 2.56 -6.57 3.24
N ILE A 50 2.58 -5.77 4.32
CA ILE A 50 2.66 -6.25 5.70
C ILE A 50 1.36 -5.88 6.44
N PRO A 51 0.38 -6.79 6.49
CA PRO A 51 -0.77 -6.63 7.34
C PRO A 51 -0.39 -6.93 8.80
N TRP A 52 -0.86 -6.10 9.72
CA TRP A 52 -0.71 -6.33 11.15
C TRP A 52 -2.06 -6.18 11.84
N THR A 53 -2.36 -7.13 12.72
CA THR A 53 -3.62 -7.22 13.45
C THR A 53 -3.43 -6.72 14.89
N TYR A 54 -4.43 -6.02 15.42
CA TYR A 54 -4.53 -5.74 16.85
C TYR A 54 -4.96 -6.98 17.64
#